data_AF-U5DHJ6-F1
#
_entry.id   AF-U5DHJ6-F1
#
_cell.length_a   1.000
_cell.length_b   1.000
_cell.length_c   1.000
_cell.angle_alpha   90.00
_cell.angle_beta   90.00
_cell.angle_gamma   90.00
#
_symmetry.space_group_name_H-M   'P 1'
#
loop_
_entity.id
_entity.type
_entity.pdbx_description
1 polymer ?
#
loop_
_entity_poly.entity_id
_entity_poly.type
_entity_poly.pdbx_seq_one_letter_code
_entity_poly.pdbx_strand_id
1 'polypeptide(L)'
;MEFVEGKVKEEKWFGEIVFPRTLLPSHGFEDGLSTPSHEGGETRLAEAVRANRGWLDEQLSRHGAILFRGFDVHRAEDFGSVVEAFGWEEMVYEAGGAVRSKVADRVYTANESPPEKLIDFHHEMSYDSRLRRIGQHYGQSLPKLQES
;
A
#
# COMPACT_ATOMS: atom_id res chain seq x y z
N MET A 1 7.80 10.73 13.71
CA MET A 1 6.37 10.37 13.84
C MET A 1 6.31 8.91 14.22
N GLU A 2 5.55 8.54 15.24
CA GLU A 2 5.48 7.15 15.71
C GLU A 2 4.28 6.43 15.07
N PHE A 3 4.40 5.11 14.91
CA PHE A 3 3.28 4.24 14.54
C PHE A 3 2.71 3.60 15.80
N VAL A 4 1.38 3.44 15.87
CA VAL A 4 0.73 2.64 16.91
C VAL A 4 0.36 1.28 16.33
N GLU A 5 0.65 0.23 17.07
CA GLU A 5 0.24 -1.13 16.70
C GLU A 5 -1.29 -1.24 16.76
N GLY A 6 -1.89 -1.58 15.61
CA GLY A 6 -3.31 -1.80 15.47
C GLY A 6 -3.66 -3.29 15.45
N LYS A 7 -4.97 -3.55 15.43
CA LYS A 7 -5.54 -4.89 15.29
C LYS A 7 -6.64 -4.89 14.25
N VAL A 8 -6.71 -5.96 13.46
CA VAL A 8 -7.84 -6.21 12.55
C VAL A 8 -8.48 -7.55 12.86
N LYS A 9 -9.77 -7.71 12.56
CA LYS A 9 -10.52 -8.94 12.88
C LYS A 9 -9.94 -10.16 12.15
N GLU A 10 -9.41 -9.95 10.96
CA GLU A 10 -8.93 -10.97 10.04
C GLU A 10 -7.46 -11.36 10.25
N GLU A 11 -6.75 -10.71 11.18
CA GLU A 11 -5.33 -11.01 11.42
C GLU A 11 -5.15 -12.43 11.95
N LYS A 12 -4.04 -13.06 11.57
CA LYS A 12 -3.66 -14.39 12.02
C LYS A 12 -2.36 -14.34 12.80
N TRP A 13 -2.24 -15.20 13.81
CA TRP A 13 -1.05 -15.32 14.64
C TRP A 13 -0.37 -16.66 14.40
N PHE A 14 0.95 -16.62 14.20
CA PHE A 14 1.83 -17.75 14.00
C PHE A 14 2.94 -17.67 15.05
N GLY A 15 2.68 -18.21 16.24
CA GLY A 15 3.52 -17.94 17.41
C GLY A 15 3.48 -16.45 17.76
N GLU A 16 4.64 -15.79 17.76
CA GLU A 16 4.77 -14.35 18.04
C GLU A 16 4.59 -13.46 16.80
N ILE A 17 4.39 -14.05 15.62
CA ILE A 17 4.24 -13.32 14.36
C ILE A 17 2.76 -13.10 14.06
N VAL A 18 2.33 -11.85 13.99
CA VAL A 18 1.02 -11.46 13.45
C VAL A 18 1.10 -11.21 11.95
N PHE A 19 0.09 -11.64 11.19
CA PHE A 19 -0.05 -11.38 9.76
C PHE A 19 -1.45 -10.84 9.41
N PRO A 20 -1.54 -9.67 8.74
CA PRO A 20 -0.48 -8.68 8.58
C PRO A 20 -0.21 -7.92 9.90
N ARG A 21 0.96 -7.30 10.01
CA ARG A 21 1.23 -6.31 11.06
C ARG A 21 0.47 -5.03 10.75
N THR A 22 -0.47 -4.63 11.61
CA THR A 22 -1.27 -3.41 11.37
C THR A 22 -0.66 -2.21 12.10
N LEU A 23 -0.49 -1.09 11.39
CA LEU A 23 0.02 0.17 11.92
C LEU A 23 -1.00 1.30 11.73
N LEU A 24 -1.17 2.10 12.77
CA LEU A 24 -2.10 3.23 12.89
C LEU A 24 -1.31 4.53 13.17
N PRO A 25 -1.88 5.72 12.91
CA PRO A 25 -1.27 6.99 13.32
C PRO A 25 -1.16 7.13 14.85
N SER A 26 -0.04 7.64 15.37
CA SER A 26 0.18 7.80 16.82
C SER A 26 -0.59 8.93 17.49
N HIS A 27 -0.98 9.95 16.73
CA HIS A 27 -1.84 11.02 17.22
C HIS A 27 -3.20 10.92 16.55
N GLY A 28 -4.25 10.98 17.36
CA GLY A 28 -5.63 10.71 16.97
C GLY A 28 -5.99 11.39 15.66
N PHE A 29 -6.56 10.60 14.76
CA PHE A 29 -7.43 11.11 13.72
C PHE A 29 -8.63 11.73 14.46
N GLU A 30 -8.59 13.03 14.75
CA GLU A 30 -9.77 13.71 15.28
C GLU A 30 -10.85 13.64 14.20
N ASP A 31 -11.82 12.77 14.49
CA ASP A 31 -13.13 12.57 13.90
C ASP A 31 -13.38 13.31 12.57
N GLY A 32 -13.08 12.64 11.45
CA GLY A 32 -13.70 12.87 10.14
C GLY A 32 -13.52 14.24 9.46
N LEU A 33 -12.83 15.20 10.07
CA LEU A 33 -12.76 16.60 9.61
C LEU A 33 -11.35 17.17 9.55
N SER A 34 -10.32 16.32 9.53
CA SER A 34 -8.99 16.77 9.12
C SER A 34 -9.07 17.15 7.65
N THR A 35 -9.22 18.45 7.39
CA THR A 35 -9.08 19.08 6.09
C THR A 35 -7.90 18.45 5.34
N PRO A 36 -8.03 18.15 4.03
CA PRO A 36 -6.89 17.71 3.22
C PRO A 36 -5.85 18.83 3.30
N SER A 37 -4.89 18.68 4.20
CA SER A 37 -3.87 19.69 4.45
C SER A 37 -2.67 19.40 3.56
N HIS A 38 -2.93 19.11 2.29
CA HIS A 38 -1.90 18.93 1.28
C HIS A 38 -2.37 19.42 -0.09
N GLU A 39 -2.67 20.71 -0.19
CA GLU A 39 -2.40 21.39 -1.46
C GLU A 39 -0.87 21.49 -1.61
N GLY A 40 -0.27 20.47 -2.22
CA GLY A 40 1.11 20.49 -2.72
C GLY A 40 2.21 19.95 -1.80
N GLY A 41 1.90 19.30 -0.67
CA GLY A 41 2.91 18.68 0.21
C GLY A 41 2.73 17.17 0.39
N GLU A 42 3.65 16.56 1.14
CA GLU A 42 3.77 15.13 1.35
C GLU A 42 2.83 14.59 2.45
N THR A 43 2.16 13.44 2.23
CA THR A 43 1.24 12.87 3.23
C THR A 43 1.92 12.57 4.58
N ARG A 44 1.15 12.62 5.69
CA ARG A 44 1.68 12.25 7.02
C ARG A 44 2.21 10.81 7.05
N LEU A 45 1.58 9.91 6.29
CA LEU A 45 2.07 8.54 6.15
C LEU A 45 3.46 8.50 5.47
N ALA A 46 3.66 9.25 4.39
CA ALA A 46 4.94 9.28 3.70
C ALA A 46 6.05 9.88 4.56
N GLU A 47 5.77 10.95 5.32
CA GLU A 47 6.69 11.48 6.35
C GLU A 47 7.05 10.42 7.40
N ALA A 48 6.05 9.71 7.93
CA ALA A 48 6.24 8.68 8.94
C ALA A 48 7.03 7.48 8.40
N VAL A 49 6.77 7.07 7.15
CA VAL A 49 7.53 6.00 6.48
C VAL A 49 8.99 6.42 6.33
N ARG A 50 9.27 7.63 5.83
CA ARG A 50 10.65 8.11 5.69
C ARG A 50 11.40 8.15 7.01
N ALA A 51 10.74 8.60 8.07
CA ALA A 51 11.35 8.68 9.40
C ALA A 51 11.64 7.30 10.04
N ASN A 52 10.97 6.23 9.60
CA ASN A 52 11.01 4.91 10.25
C ASN A 52 11.42 3.76 9.32
N ARG A 53 12.05 4.04 8.17
CA ARG A 53 12.37 3.03 7.12
C ARG A 53 13.01 1.76 7.68
N GLY A 54 14.09 1.88 8.45
CA GLY A 54 14.81 0.71 8.98
C GLY A 54 13.94 -0.15 9.89
N TRP A 55 13.14 0.48 10.75
CA TRP A 55 12.19 -0.25 11.60
C TRP A 55 11.09 -0.92 10.77
N LEU A 56 10.56 -0.24 9.74
CA LEU A 56 9.56 -0.81 8.83
C LEU A 56 10.11 -2.00 8.04
N ASP A 57 11.37 -1.96 7.62
CA ASP A 57 12.05 -3.08 6.96
C ASP A 57 12.16 -4.29 7.90
N GLU A 58 12.50 -4.07 9.18
CA GLU A 58 12.51 -5.13 10.20
C GLU A 58 11.11 -5.70 10.44
N GLN A 59 10.09 -4.84 10.57
CA GLN A 59 8.71 -5.27 10.74
C GLN A 59 8.25 -6.09 9.54
N LEU A 60 8.57 -5.64 8.32
CA LEU A 60 8.19 -6.33 7.09
C LEU A 60 8.90 -7.67 6.96
N SER A 61 10.20 -7.73 7.28
CA SER A 61 10.98 -8.97 7.28
C SER A 61 10.44 -9.98 8.30
N ARG A 62 9.95 -9.53 9.45
CA ARG A 62 9.41 -10.42 10.50
C ARG A 62 7.99 -10.89 10.19
N HIS A 63 7.14 -9.98 9.71
CA HIS A 63 5.70 -10.21 9.60
C HIS A 63 5.23 -10.54 8.18
N GLY A 64 6.06 -10.38 7.16
CA GLY A 64 5.75 -10.68 5.76
C GLY A 64 4.81 -9.68 5.06
N ALA A 65 3.97 -8.97 5.82
CA ALA A 65 3.16 -7.85 5.32
C ALA A 65 2.86 -6.84 6.43
N ILE A 66 2.77 -5.56 6.05
CA ILE A 66 2.34 -4.45 6.90
C ILE A 66 1.08 -3.83 6.30
N LEU A 67 0.07 -3.59 7.14
CA LEU A 67 -1.15 -2.86 6.80
C LEU A 67 -1.11 -1.49 7.48
N PHE A 68 -1.03 -0.42 6.69
CA PHE A 68 -1.24 0.95 7.18
C PHE A 68 -2.72 1.29 7.13
N ARG A 69 -3.31 1.72 8.24
CA ARG A 69 -4.75 2.05 8.33
C ARG A 69 -4.97 3.36 9.09
N GLY A 70 -5.95 4.14 8.64
CA GLY A 70 -6.31 5.41 9.26
C GLY A 70 -5.42 6.59 8.88
N PHE A 71 -4.73 6.50 7.74
CA PHE A 71 -3.89 7.57 7.19
C PHE A 71 -4.62 8.36 6.09
N ASP A 72 -4.16 9.59 5.88
CA ASP A 72 -4.65 10.59 4.91
C ASP A 72 -4.16 10.33 3.48
N VAL A 73 -4.47 9.15 2.93
CA VAL A 73 -4.16 8.78 1.54
C VAL A 73 -5.46 8.71 0.76
N HIS A 74 -5.73 9.71 -0.09
CA HIS A 74 -7.02 9.86 -0.78
C HIS A 74 -6.93 9.80 -2.31
N ARG A 75 -5.74 10.03 -2.87
CA ARG A 75 -5.48 10.04 -4.33
C ARG A 75 -4.29 9.16 -4.70
N ALA A 76 -4.15 8.89 -5.99
CA ALA A 76 -3.03 8.11 -6.51
C ALA A 76 -1.68 8.80 -6.24
N GLU A 77 -1.60 10.12 -6.32
CA GLU A 77 -0.38 10.88 -6.02
C GLU A 77 0.01 10.80 -4.55
N ASP A 78 -0.99 10.81 -3.65
CA ASP A 78 -0.78 10.64 -2.22
C ASP A 78 -0.13 9.27 -1.95
N PHE A 79 -0.64 8.21 -2.59
CA PHE A 79 -0.05 6.88 -2.50
C PHE A 79 1.34 6.80 -3.14
N GLY A 80 1.55 7.46 -4.28
CA GLY A 80 2.87 7.58 -4.92
C GLY A 80 3.92 8.16 -3.98
N SER A 81 3.58 9.21 -3.22
CA SER A 81 4.48 9.80 -2.22
C SER A 81 4.88 8.80 -1.13
N VAL A 82 3.96 7.91 -0.72
CA VAL A 82 4.24 6.85 0.27
C VAL A 82 5.18 5.79 -0.33
N VAL A 83 4.95 5.39 -1.59
CA VAL A 83 5.82 4.43 -2.31
C VAL A 83 7.24 4.98 -2.44
N GLU A 84 7.38 6.25 -2.80
CA GLU A 84 8.68 6.94 -2.85
C GLU A 84 9.32 7.05 -1.47
N ALA A 85 8.53 7.28 -0.43
CA ALA A 85 9.01 7.40 0.94
C ALA A 85 9.66 6.11 1.47
N PHE A 86 9.38 4.93 0.91
CA PHE A 86 10.15 3.71 1.23
C PHE A 86 11.58 3.72 0.65
N GLY A 87 11.82 4.45 -0.44
CA GLY A 87 13.14 4.52 -1.08
C GLY A 87 13.57 3.23 -1.80
N TRP A 88 12.67 2.26 -1.98
CA TRP A 88 12.96 1.06 -2.78
C TRP A 88 13.01 1.40 -4.27
N GLU A 89 13.81 0.66 -5.03
CA GLU A 89 13.93 0.82 -6.47
C GLU A 89 12.63 0.37 -7.18
N GLU A 90 12.15 1.16 -8.13
CA GLU A 90 10.98 0.80 -8.96
C GLU A 90 11.27 -0.45 -9.79
N MET A 91 10.27 -1.32 -9.89
CA MET A 91 10.26 -2.38 -10.90
C MET A 91 9.60 -1.85 -12.17
N VAL A 92 10.37 -1.73 -13.24
CA VAL A 92 9.83 -1.33 -14.54
C VAL A 92 9.02 -2.50 -15.12
N TYR A 93 7.72 -2.28 -15.33
CA TYR A 93 6.81 -3.28 -15.87
C TYR A 93 6.95 -3.35 -17.39
N GLU A 94 7.87 -4.18 -17.89
CA GLU A 94 8.14 -4.31 -19.33
C GLU A 94 7.50 -5.55 -19.99
N ALA A 95 7.10 -6.55 -19.21
CA ALA A 95 6.82 -7.89 -19.75
C ALA A 95 5.63 -8.64 -19.11
N GLY A 96 4.73 -7.96 -18.39
CA GLY A 96 3.61 -8.65 -17.75
C GLY A 96 2.38 -8.82 -18.66
N GLY A 97 1.65 -9.92 -18.48
CA GLY A 97 0.49 -10.27 -19.31
C GLY A 97 -0.82 -9.55 -18.98
N ALA A 98 -0.86 -8.76 -17.91
CA ALA A 98 -2.05 -7.99 -17.52
C ALA A 98 -2.00 -6.56 -18.09
N VAL A 99 -3.13 -6.08 -18.60
CA VAL A 99 -3.32 -4.66 -18.93
C VAL A 99 -3.32 -3.87 -17.63
N ARG A 100 -2.42 -2.89 -17.55
CA ARG A 100 -2.28 -1.97 -16.43
C ARG A 100 -2.17 -0.55 -16.96
N SER A 101 -2.87 0.37 -16.33
CA SER A 101 -2.86 1.79 -16.66
C SER A 101 -2.07 2.55 -15.58
N LYS A 102 -1.11 3.39 -15.99
CA LYS A 102 -0.38 4.27 -15.06
C LYS A 102 -1.32 5.41 -14.63
N VAL A 103 -1.52 5.55 -13.32
CA VAL A 103 -2.46 6.56 -12.75
C VAL A 103 -1.75 7.66 -11.96
N ALA A 104 -0.54 7.39 -11.48
CA ALA A 104 0.41 8.38 -10.93
C ALA A 104 1.83 7.84 -11.10
N ASP A 105 2.85 8.60 -10.70
CA ASP A 105 4.22 8.07 -10.78
C ASP A 105 4.39 6.84 -9.90
N ARG A 106 4.97 5.77 -10.47
CA ARG A 106 5.14 4.45 -9.82
C ARG A 106 3.84 3.77 -9.36
N VAL A 107 2.66 4.28 -9.73
CA VAL A 107 1.34 3.74 -9.35
C VAL A 107 0.56 3.32 -10.60
N TYR A 108 0.12 2.08 -10.60
CA TYR A 108 -0.59 1.44 -11.71
C TYR A 108 -1.86 0.74 -11.21
N THR A 109 -2.84 0.56 -12.09
CA THR A 109 -4.01 -0.30 -11.80
C THR A 109 -3.57 -1.76 -11.68
N ALA A 110 -4.22 -2.55 -10.80
CA ALA A 110 -3.78 -3.90 -10.46
C ALA A 110 -4.14 -4.94 -11.54
N ASN A 111 -5.42 -5.01 -11.92
CA ASN A 111 -5.94 -5.78 -13.04
C ASN A 111 -7.23 -5.13 -13.55
N GLU A 112 -7.49 -5.25 -14.85
CA GLU A 112 -8.73 -4.82 -15.50
C GLU A 112 -9.58 -6.03 -15.95
N SER A 113 -9.42 -7.18 -15.28
CA SER A 113 -10.25 -8.35 -15.54
C SER A 113 -11.69 -8.13 -15.05
N PRO A 114 -12.69 -8.77 -15.69
CA PRO A 114 -14.07 -8.68 -15.22
C PRO A 114 -14.19 -9.05 -13.74
N PRO A 115 -15.03 -8.36 -12.95
CA PRO A 115 -15.14 -8.57 -11.50
C PRO A 115 -15.65 -9.97 -11.14
N GLU A 116 -16.31 -10.65 -12.08
CA GLU A 116 -16.81 -12.03 -11.92
C GLU A 116 -15.68 -13.07 -11.93
N LYS A 117 -14.49 -12.71 -12.44
CA LYS A 117 -13.36 -13.63 -12.52
C LYS A 117 -12.60 -13.66 -11.21
N LEU A 118 -12.53 -14.85 -10.63
CA LEU A 118 -11.66 -15.11 -9.50
C LEU A 118 -10.20 -15.08 -9.93
N ILE A 119 -9.37 -14.45 -9.10
CA ILE A 119 -7.92 -14.44 -9.25
C ILE A 119 -7.37 -15.45 -8.24
N ASP A 120 -6.73 -16.49 -8.75
CA ASP A 120 -6.12 -17.52 -7.91
C ASP A 120 -4.94 -16.95 -7.11
N PHE A 121 -4.59 -17.61 -6.01
CA PHE A 121 -3.40 -17.24 -5.25
C PHE A 121 -2.13 -17.41 -6.09
N HIS A 122 -1.29 -16.38 -6.11
CA HIS A 122 -0.03 -16.37 -6.86
C HIS A 122 1.00 -15.46 -6.19
N HIS A 123 2.27 -15.63 -6.56
CA HIS A 123 3.27 -14.60 -6.38
C HIS A 123 3.31 -13.72 -7.63
N GLU A 124 3.33 -12.40 -7.43
CA GLU A 124 3.41 -11.42 -8.52
C GLU A 124 4.64 -11.71 -9.40
N MET A 125 4.43 -11.81 -10.72
CA MET A 125 5.47 -12.09 -11.72
C MET A 125 6.32 -13.35 -11.43
N SER A 126 5.77 -14.38 -10.79
CA SER A 126 6.49 -15.60 -10.39
C SER A 126 7.20 -16.36 -11.52
N TYR A 127 6.79 -16.11 -12.77
CA TYR A 127 7.39 -16.69 -13.97
C TYR A 127 8.69 -15.98 -14.42
N ASP A 128 8.99 -14.79 -13.92
CA ASP A 128 10.26 -14.09 -14.18
C ASP A 128 11.22 -14.27 -13.01
N SER A 129 12.21 -15.14 -13.18
CA SER A 129 13.18 -15.49 -12.13
C SER A 129 14.09 -14.33 -11.71
N ARG A 130 14.10 -13.21 -12.44
CA ARG A 130 14.85 -11.99 -12.10
C ARG A 130 14.11 -11.12 -11.08
N LEU A 131 12.83 -11.38 -10.83
CA LEU A 131 11.95 -10.54 -10.02
C LEU A 131 11.69 -11.17 -8.65
N ARG A 132 12.48 -10.78 -7.65
CA ARG A 132 12.19 -10.97 -6.22
C ARG A 132 12.13 -9.62 -5.54
N ARG A 133 10.94 -9.03 -5.47
CA ARG A 133 10.73 -7.67 -4.94
C ARG A 133 9.49 -7.60 -4.05
N ILE A 134 9.42 -6.55 -3.25
CA ILE A 134 8.27 -6.24 -2.38
C ILE A 134 7.18 -5.56 -3.21
N GLY A 135 5.95 -6.05 -3.10
CA GLY A 135 4.76 -5.43 -3.71
C GLY A 135 4.04 -4.52 -2.72
N GLN A 136 3.55 -3.37 -3.20
CA GLN A 136 2.76 -2.41 -2.43
C GLN A 136 1.39 -2.26 -3.08
N HIS A 137 0.32 -2.30 -2.29
CA HIS A 137 -1.05 -2.22 -2.77
C HIS A 137 -1.81 -1.13 -2.01
N TYR A 138 -2.62 -0.36 -2.74
CA TYR A 138 -3.53 0.63 -2.19
C TYR A 138 -4.94 0.39 -2.73
N GLY A 139 -5.93 0.41 -1.84
CA GLY A 139 -7.33 0.17 -2.18
C GLY A 139 -8.12 1.46 -2.12
N GLN A 140 -8.59 1.92 -3.27
CA GLN A 140 -9.61 2.96 -3.38
C GLN A 140 -10.76 2.40 -4.21
N SER A 141 -11.98 2.40 -3.65
CA SER A 141 -13.17 2.13 -4.45
C SER A 141 -13.40 3.29 -5.41
N LEU A 142 -13.14 3.08 -6.70
CA LEU A 142 -13.63 4.01 -7.72
C LEU A 142 -15.16 4.01 -7.69
N PRO A 143 -15.82 5.17 -7.89
CA PRO A 143 -17.26 5.18 -8.15
C PRO A 143 -17.52 4.24 -9.34
N LYS A 144 -18.55 3.39 -9.25
CA LYS A 144 -18.99 2.61 -10.41
C LYS A 144 -19.25 3.59 -11.55
N LEU A 145 -18.53 3.47 -12.67
CA LEU A 145 -18.93 4.14 -13.90
C LEU A 145 -20.36 3.68 -14.21
N GLN A 146 -21.32 4.59 -14.13
CA GLN A 146 -22.63 4.35 -14.74
C GLN A 146 -22.36 4.31 -16.24
N GLU A 147 -22.40 3.11 -16.82
CA GLU A 147 -22.50 2.98 -18.27
C GLU A 147 -23.79 3.70 -18.70
N SER A 148 -23.63 4.65 -19.62
CA SER A 148 -24.71 5.44 -20.24
C SER A 148 -25.42 4.66 -21.33
#